data_AF-A0A1S1DA90-F1
#
_entry.id   AF-A0A1S1DA90-F1
#
_cell.length_a   1.000
_cell.length_b   1.000
_cell.length_c   1.000
_cell.angle_alpha   90.00
_cell.angle_beta   90.00
_cell.angle_gamma   90.00
#
_symmetry.space_group_name_H-M   'P 1'
#
loop_
_entity.id
_entity.type
_entity.pdbx_description
1 polymer ?
#
loop_
_entity_poly.entity_id
_entity_poly.type
_entity_poly.pdbx_seq_one_letter_code
_entity_poly.pdbx_strand_id
1 'polypeptide(L)'
;MTAYDHSSGYTYGTDAVPTSPLTLEDLRQIEAAAHVQPGDAELLARAEPILAPHAMEMVDTWRGILAQKTYLAAHSAHPDGQPNPEYAQASKPRFAQWIIDMCTRERDQAWLDYQYLIGARHMTAAKNAADGADSTPFVPLRYVLAFIAPTVEVGHRLLAEGFEGAELDAVRDAWTRAVTVAVTVWAYAYRDHPEQF
;
A
#
# COMPACT_ATOMS: atom_id res chain seq x y z
N MET A 1 12.98 -2.64 15.40
CA MET A 1 12.90 -1.40 14.61
C MET A 1 12.85 -1.80 13.16
N THR A 2 11.73 -1.57 12.49
CA THR A 2 11.62 -1.87 11.06
C THR A 2 12.41 -0.83 10.25
N ALA A 3 12.93 -1.24 9.09
CA ALA A 3 14.04 -0.56 8.41
C ALA A 3 13.77 0.91 8.01
N TYR A 4 12.50 1.33 7.90
CA TYR A 4 12.13 2.65 7.39
C TYR A 4 11.14 3.42 8.29
N ASP A 5 11.00 3.05 9.57
CA ASP A 5 10.11 3.73 10.55
C ASP A 5 10.42 5.23 10.75
N HIS A 6 11.63 5.67 10.38
CA HIS A 6 12.06 7.07 10.46
C HIS A 6 11.94 7.83 9.13
N SER A 7 11.32 7.23 8.11
CA SER A 7 11.09 7.92 6.84
C SER A 7 10.18 9.12 7.03
N SER A 8 10.52 10.24 6.37
CA SER A 8 9.70 11.45 6.43
C SER A 8 8.26 11.16 6.03
N GLY A 9 7.28 11.65 6.80
CA GLY A 9 5.86 11.45 6.57
C GLY A 9 5.30 10.07 6.97
N TYR A 10 6.13 9.12 7.42
CA TYR A 10 5.66 7.90 8.07
C TYR A 10 5.19 8.24 9.49
N THR A 11 3.91 7.96 9.77
CA THR A 11 3.23 8.45 10.98
C THR A 11 2.43 7.37 11.71
N TYR A 12 2.61 6.10 11.33
CA TYR A 12 1.88 4.97 11.91
C TYR A 12 1.91 5.01 13.44
N GLY A 13 0.74 4.86 14.07
CA GLY A 13 0.60 4.82 15.53
C GLY A 13 0.88 6.14 16.27
N THR A 14 0.99 7.26 15.55
CA THR A 14 1.13 8.60 16.16
C THR A 14 -0.19 9.36 16.16
N ASP A 15 -0.30 10.38 17.02
CA ASP A 15 -1.47 11.26 17.10
C ASP A 15 -1.74 12.09 15.83
N ALA A 16 -0.81 12.07 14.86
CA ALA A 16 -1.00 12.70 13.56
C ALA A 16 -1.90 11.89 12.61
N VAL A 17 -2.18 10.61 12.93
CA VAL A 17 -3.04 9.74 12.12
C VAL A 17 -4.50 9.96 12.52
N PRO A 18 -5.39 10.32 11.57
CA PRO A 18 -6.80 10.44 11.88
C PRO A 18 -7.42 9.07 12.14
N THR A 19 -8.36 9.01 13.09
CA THR A 19 -9.16 7.81 13.30
C THR A 19 -9.96 7.47 12.05
N SER A 20 -9.89 6.22 11.62
CA SER A 20 -10.67 5.70 10.51
C SER A 20 -12.16 5.79 10.83
N PRO A 21 -13.01 6.19 9.87
CA PRO A 21 -14.45 6.10 10.06
C PRO A 21 -14.98 4.66 9.92
N LEU A 22 -14.14 3.71 9.48
CA LEU A 22 -14.42 2.28 9.59
C LEU A 22 -14.12 1.79 11.00
N THR A 23 -14.97 0.90 11.49
CA THR A 23 -14.78 0.21 12.77
C THR A 23 -14.00 -1.09 12.59
N LEU A 24 -13.55 -1.67 13.71
CA LEU A 24 -12.96 -3.01 13.69
C LEU A 24 -13.95 -4.07 13.20
N GLU A 25 -15.25 -3.89 13.44
CA GLU A 25 -16.28 -4.80 12.89
C GLU A 25 -16.32 -4.72 11.36
N ASP A 26 -16.28 -3.52 10.79
CA ASP A 26 -16.20 -3.34 9.33
C ASP A 26 -14.94 -4.00 8.77
N LEU A 27 -13.79 -3.86 9.46
CA LEU A 27 -12.55 -4.51 9.08
C LEU A 27 -12.71 -6.05 9.07
N ARG A 28 -13.34 -6.65 10.08
CA ARG A 28 -13.58 -8.10 10.12
C ARG A 28 -14.50 -8.57 8.99
N GLN A 29 -15.50 -7.76 8.62
CA GLN A 29 -16.38 -8.04 7.48
C GLN A 29 -15.63 -7.96 6.15
N ILE A 30 -14.74 -6.97 5.97
CA ILE A 30 -13.87 -6.85 4.79
C ILE A 30 -12.93 -8.06 4.71
N GLU A 31 -12.31 -8.47 5.82
CA GLU A 31 -11.44 -9.65 5.86
C GLU A 31 -12.18 -10.93 5.50
N ALA A 32 -13.41 -11.11 6.02
CA ALA A 32 -14.26 -12.24 5.66
C ALA A 32 -14.63 -12.23 4.16
N ALA A 33 -15.00 -11.06 3.61
CA ALA A 33 -15.31 -10.91 2.19
C ALA A 33 -14.10 -11.16 1.29
N ALA A 34 -12.89 -10.82 1.76
CA ALA A 34 -11.62 -11.12 1.08
C ALA A 34 -11.13 -12.56 1.35
N HIS A 35 -11.90 -13.38 2.07
CA HIS A 35 -11.54 -14.77 2.42
C HIS A 35 -10.23 -14.90 3.21
N VAL A 36 -9.89 -13.94 4.08
CA VAL A 36 -8.72 -14.03 4.96
C VAL A 36 -8.80 -15.30 5.81
N GLN A 37 -7.72 -16.08 5.83
CA GLN A 37 -7.65 -17.34 6.56
C GLN A 37 -6.95 -17.15 7.91
N PRO A 38 -7.28 -17.95 8.95
CA PRO A 38 -6.64 -17.86 10.27
C PRO A 38 -5.10 -17.93 10.26
N GLY A 39 -4.50 -18.64 9.29
CA GLY A 39 -3.04 -18.78 9.14
C GLY A 39 -2.36 -17.69 8.31
N ASP A 40 -3.10 -16.76 7.72
CA ASP A 40 -2.52 -15.75 6.82
C ASP A 40 -1.52 -14.85 7.54
N ALA A 41 -1.81 -14.47 8.79
CA ALA A 41 -0.92 -13.61 9.58
C ALA A 41 0.44 -14.29 9.85
N GLU A 42 0.44 -15.60 10.12
CA GLU A 42 1.67 -16.37 10.32
C GLU A 42 2.47 -16.51 9.02
N LEU A 43 1.79 -16.79 7.90
CA LEU A 43 2.43 -16.85 6.58
C LEU A 43 3.07 -15.52 6.19
N LEU A 44 2.36 -14.40 6.42
CA LEU A 44 2.85 -13.05 6.16
C LEU A 44 4.04 -12.69 7.06
N ALA A 45 4.00 -13.06 8.35
CA ALA A 45 5.13 -12.86 9.25
C ALA A 45 6.38 -13.61 8.77
N ARG A 46 6.22 -14.82 8.24
CA ARG A 46 7.31 -15.61 7.65
C ARG A 46 7.78 -15.06 6.30
N ALA A 47 6.95 -14.29 5.61
CA ALA A 47 7.32 -13.59 4.39
C ALA A 47 8.17 -12.34 4.64
N GLU A 48 8.10 -11.72 5.82
CA GLU A 48 8.86 -10.50 6.11
C GLU A 48 10.37 -10.63 5.87
N PRO A 49 11.06 -11.69 6.34
CA PRO A 49 12.49 -11.83 6.12
C PRO A 49 12.88 -11.97 4.64
N ILE A 50 11.94 -12.37 3.78
CA ILE A 50 12.12 -12.48 2.33
C ILE A 50 11.81 -11.14 1.65
N LEU A 51 10.73 -10.46 2.04
CA LEU A 51 10.28 -9.24 1.38
C LEU A 51 11.01 -7.97 1.87
N ALA A 52 11.35 -7.88 3.16
CA ALA A 52 11.94 -6.69 3.75
C ALA A 52 13.29 -6.27 3.12
N PRO A 53 14.23 -7.20 2.83
CA PRO A 53 15.48 -6.85 2.14
C PRO A 53 15.24 -6.30 0.72
N HIS A 54 14.17 -6.73 0.07
CA HIS A 54 13.82 -6.37 -1.32
C HIS A 54 12.71 -5.30 -1.41
N ALA A 55 12.25 -4.75 -0.29
CA ALA A 55 11.07 -3.86 -0.28
C ALA A 55 11.27 -2.61 -1.16
N MET A 56 12.47 -2.03 -1.19
CA MET A 56 12.77 -0.91 -2.08
C MET A 56 12.80 -1.30 -3.57
N GLU A 57 13.32 -2.50 -3.88
CA GLU A 57 13.37 -3.06 -5.24
C GLU A 57 11.96 -3.38 -5.76
N MET A 58 11.10 -3.89 -4.88
CA MET A 58 9.68 -4.09 -5.15
C MET A 58 9.02 -2.79 -5.61
N VAL A 59 9.29 -1.69 -4.90
CA VAL A 59 8.75 -0.36 -5.25
C VAL A 59 9.28 0.11 -6.61
N ASP A 60 10.56 -0.09 -6.91
CA ASP A 60 11.14 0.27 -8.22
C ASP A 60 10.50 -0.52 -9.36
N THR A 61 10.35 -1.84 -9.18
CA THR A 61 9.73 -2.71 -10.17
C THR A 61 8.28 -2.30 -10.44
N TRP A 62 7.52 -2.06 -9.38
CA TRP A 62 6.14 -1.60 -9.48
C TRP A 62 6.03 -0.24 -10.20
N ARG A 63 6.88 0.73 -9.84
CA ARG A 63 6.92 2.04 -10.51
C ARG A 63 7.32 1.91 -11.98
N GLY A 64 8.22 0.99 -12.31
CA GLY A 64 8.59 0.68 -13.70
C GLY A 64 7.40 0.22 -14.54
N ILE A 65 6.51 -0.61 -13.99
CA ILE A 65 5.27 -1.06 -14.66
C ILE A 65 4.32 0.12 -14.93
N LEU A 66 4.21 1.05 -13.98
CA LEU A 66 3.35 2.23 -14.11
C LEU A 66 3.92 3.26 -15.07
N ALA A 67 5.24 3.49 -15.04
CA ALA A 67 5.94 4.47 -15.87
C ALA A 67 5.78 4.20 -17.38
N GLN A 68 5.51 2.95 -17.77
CA GLN A 68 5.19 2.58 -19.16
C GLN A 68 3.86 3.14 -19.66
N LYS A 69 3.02 3.72 -18.78
CA LYS A 69 1.68 4.22 -19.08
C LYS A 69 1.61 5.68 -18.68
N THR A 70 1.60 6.59 -19.65
CA THR A 70 1.68 8.05 -19.41
C THR A 70 0.60 8.56 -18.45
N TYR A 71 -0.63 8.04 -18.55
CA TYR A 71 -1.75 8.42 -17.66
C TYR A 71 -1.58 7.96 -16.20
N LEU A 72 -0.71 6.98 -15.92
CA LEU A 72 -0.38 6.57 -14.55
C LEU A 72 0.87 7.30 -14.05
N ALA A 73 1.87 7.44 -14.92
CA ALA A 73 3.10 8.16 -14.62
C ALA A 73 2.83 9.62 -14.19
N ALA A 74 1.81 10.26 -14.76
CA ALA A 74 1.37 11.61 -14.41
C ALA A 74 1.11 11.79 -12.90
N HIS A 75 0.72 10.73 -12.18
CA HIS A 75 0.43 10.81 -10.74
C HIS A 75 1.67 10.92 -9.84
N SER A 76 2.86 10.75 -10.41
CA SER A 76 4.16 10.94 -9.77
C SER A 76 5.06 11.95 -10.50
N ALA A 77 4.53 12.65 -11.51
CA ALA A 77 5.21 13.71 -12.26
C ALA A 77 4.74 15.09 -11.79
N HIS A 78 5.46 16.14 -12.20
CA HIS A 78 4.97 17.51 -12.11
C HIS A 78 3.73 17.72 -13.00
N PRO A 79 2.90 18.75 -12.73
CA PRO A 79 1.72 19.06 -13.55
C PRO A 79 2.03 19.31 -15.04
N ASP A 80 3.25 19.73 -15.36
CA ASP A 80 3.74 19.92 -16.74
C ASP A 80 4.20 18.62 -17.43
N GLY A 81 4.15 17.49 -16.71
CA GLY A 81 4.55 16.17 -17.18
C GLY A 81 6.03 15.84 -16.99
N GLN A 82 6.86 16.75 -16.46
CA GLN A 82 8.27 16.45 -16.17
C GLN A 82 8.41 15.49 -14.98
N PRO A 83 9.46 14.65 -14.93
CA PRO A 83 9.72 13.79 -13.78
C PRO A 83 9.83 14.61 -12.48
N ASN A 84 9.28 14.08 -11.39
CA ASN A 84 9.41 14.64 -10.03
C ASN A 84 10.22 13.66 -9.15
N PRO A 85 11.57 13.65 -9.28
CA PRO A 85 12.42 12.69 -8.58
C PRO A 85 12.41 12.87 -7.06
N GLU A 86 12.21 14.10 -6.57
CA GLU A 86 12.14 14.41 -5.14
C GLU A 86 10.94 13.71 -4.50
N TYR A 87 9.77 13.75 -5.15
CA TYR A 87 8.58 13.05 -4.67
C TYR A 87 8.78 11.53 -4.67
N ALA A 88 9.39 10.98 -5.72
CA ALA A 88 9.70 9.56 -5.79
C ALA A 88 10.68 9.13 -4.67
N GLN A 89 11.72 9.92 -4.41
CA GLN A 89 12.71 9.67 -3.37
C GLN A 89 12.10 9.73 -1.96
N ALA A 90 11.19 10.67 -1.70
CA ALA A 90 10.55 10.84 -0.40
C ALA A 90 9.49 9.76 -0.12
N SER A 91 8.71 9.38 -1.14
CA SER A 91 7.61 8.40 -0.99
C SER A 91 8.05 6.94 -1.04
N LYS A 92 9.17 6.62 -1.70
CA LYS A 92 9.67 5.23 -1.84
C LYS A 92 9.91 4.53 -0.49
N PRO A 93 10.60 5.12 0.51
CA PRO A 93 10.78 4.48 1.82
C PRO A 93 9.47 4.18 2.53
N ARG A 94 8.44 5.02 2.37
CA ARG A 94 7.12 4.77 2.99
C ARG A 94 6.37 3.61 2.34
N PHE A 95 6.48 3.44 1.02
CA PHE A 95 5.95 2.26 0.34
C PHE A 95 6.72 1.01 0.80
N ALA A 96 8.06 1.08 0.86
CA ALA A 96 8.87 -0.02 1.38
C ALA A 96 8.47 -0.40 2.82
N GLN A 97 8.23 0.58 3.69
CA GLN A 97 7.71 0.34 5.04
C GLN A 97 6.32 -0.30 5.03
N TRP A 98 5.42 0.16 4.14
CA TRP A 98 4.09 -0.45 3.99
C TRP A 98 4.17 -1.94 3.64
N ILE A 99 5.09 -2.36 2.77
CA ILE A 99 5.31 -3.79 2.45
C ILE A 99 5.66 -4.58 3.72
N ILE A 100 6.54 -4.03 4.56
CA ILE A 100 6.95 -4.65 5.84
C ILE A 100 5.78 -4.66 6.82
N ASP A 101 5.02 -3.57 6.90
CA ASP A 101 3.88 -3.45 7.81
C ASP A 101 2.76 -4.44 7.45
N MET A 102 2.53 -4.70 6.16
CA MET A 102 1.60 -5.73 5.69
C MET A 102 1.98 -7.13 6.17
N CYS A 103 3.25 -7.36 6.48
CA CYS A 103 3.76 -8.62 7.00
C CYS A 103 3.80 -8.71 8.52
N THR A 104 3.92 -7.57 9.22
CA THR A 104 4.32 -7.55 10.64
C THR A 104 3.32 -6.91 11.58
N ARG A 105 2.44 -6.03 11.10
CA ARG A 105 1.49 -5.31 11.95
C ARG A 105 0.23 -6.12 12.17
N GLU A 106 -0.26 -6.14 13.41
CA GLU A 106 -1.59 -6.65 13.71
C GLU A 106 -2.65 -5.77 13.05
N ARG A 107 -3.73 -6.38 12.56
CA ARG A 107 -4.86 -5.67 11.95
C ARG A 107 -5.81 -5.16 13.05
N ASP A 108 -5.29 -4.21 13.80
CA ASP A 108 -5.94 -3.50 14.90
C ASP A 108 -6.39 -2.09 14.46
N GLN A 109 -6.79 -1.25 15.42
CA GLN A 109 -7.26 0.10 15.12
C GLN A 109 -6.13 0.99 14.57
N ALA A 110 -4.90 0.86 15.06
CA ALA A 110 -3.78 1.65 14.56
C ALA A 110 -3.46 1.30 13.10
N TRP A 111 -3.55 0.02 12.75
CA TRP A 111 -3.46 -0.42 11.35
C TRP A 111 -4.59 0.14 10.50
N LEU A 112 -5.84 0.06 10.97
CA LEU A 112 -7.01 0.55 10.25
C LEU A 112 -6.95 2.06 10.00
N ASP A 113 -6.58 2.83 11.03
CA ASP A 113 -6.38 4.28 10.97
C ASP A 113 -5.31 4.63 9.93
N TYR A 114 -4.20 3.89 9.92
CA TYR A 114 -3.11 4.15 8.98
C TYR A 114 -3.46 3.77 7.55
N GLN A 115 -4.19 2.67 7.31
CA GLN A 115 -4.69 2.33 5.98
C GLN A 115 -5.67 3.40 5.48
N TYR A 116 -6.56 3.91 6.34
CA TYR A 116 -7.45 5.01 5.96
C TYR A 116 -6.66 6.26 5.56
N LEU A 117 -5.63 6.64 6.33
CA LEU A 117 -4.73 7.74 5.98
C LEU A 117 -4.00 7.51 4.64
N ILE A 118 -3.55 6.29 4.36
CA ILE A 118 -2.94 5.96 3.06
C ILE A 118 -3.94 6.18 1.92
N GLY A 119 -5.20 5.76 2.08
CA GLY A 119 -6.28 6.08 1.14
C GLY A 119 -6.45 7.58 0.93
N ALA A 120 -6.54 8.35 2.01
CA ALA A 120 -6.66 9.81 1.95
C ALA A 120 -5.46 10.49 1.25
N ARG A 121 -4.25 9.93 1.36
CA ARG A 121 -3.04 10.41 0.68
C ARG A 121 -3.02 10.17 -0.83
N HIS A 122 -3.93 9.34 -1.36
CA HIS A 122 -4.18 9.24 -2.80
C HIS A 122 -5.20 10.27 -3.28
N MET A 123 -5.95 10.90 -2.37
CA MET A 123 -7.02 11.85 -2.68
C MET A 123 -6.59 13.30 -2.48
N THR A 124 -7.38 14.24 -2.99
CA THR A 124 -7.11 15.68 -2.80
C THR A 124 -7.05 16.11 -1.33
N ALA A 125 -7.69 15.37 -0.42
CA ALA A 125 -7.64 15.65 1.01
C ALA A 125 -6.22 15.65 1.60
N ALA A 126 -5.32 14.78 1.12
CA ALA A 126 -3.97 14.67 1.69
C ALA A 126 -2.86 14.35 0.67
N LYS A 127 -3.15 14.20 -0.63
CA LYS A 127 -2.14 13.96 -1.65
C LYS A 127 -1.14 15.12 -1.67
N ASN A 128 0.12 14.78 -1.93
CA ASN A 128 1.27 15.68 -1.98
C ASN A 128 1.70 16.31 -0.63
N ALA A 129 0.82 16.40 0.37
CA ALA A 129 1.09 17.10 1.63
C ALA A 129 2.22 16.49 2.47
N ALA A 130 2.33 15.15 2.49
CA ALA A 130 3.34 14.45 3.28
C ALA A 130 4.79 14.76 2.83
N ASP A 131 4.97 15.15 1.57
CA ASP A 131 6.27 15.40 0.95
C ASP A 131 6.45 16.86 0.50
N GLY A 132 5.41 17.69 0.58
CA GLY A 132 5.38 18.99 -0.08
C GLY A 132 5.53 18.89 -1.61
N ALA A 133 5.05 17.80 -2.20
CA ALA A 133 5.24 17.53 -3.63
C ALA A 133 4.40 18.44 -4.53
N ASP A 134 4.87 18.66 -5.75
CA ASP A 134 4.09 19.28 -6.82
C ASP A 134 3.73 18.21 -7.87
N SER A 135 2.48 17.76 -7.84
CA SER A 135 1.95 16.71 -8.73
C SER A 135 0.43 16.85 -8.84
N THR A 136 -0.20 15.99 -9.65
CA THR A 136 -1.67 15.91 -9.78
C THR A 136 -2.38 15.93 -8.42
N PRO A 137 -3.61 16.50 -8.33
CA PRO A 137 -4.29 16.69 -7.05
C PRO A 137 -4.84 15.40 -6.42
N PHE A 138 -5.03 14.33 -7.20
CA PHE A 138 -5.45 13.01 -6.70
C PHE A 138 -5.04 11.90 -7.69
N VAL A 139 -5.13 10.65 -7.23
CA VAL A 139 -5.09 9.43 -8.05
C VAL A 139 -6.51 8.87 -8.12
N PRO A 140 -7.12 8.74 -9.32
CA PRO A 140 -8.45 8.14 -9.47
C PRO A 140 -8.55 6.75 -8.83
N LEU A 141 -9.63 6.48 -8.10
CA LEU A 141 -9.87 5.21 -7.42
C LEU A 141 -9.76 4.01 -8.35
N ARG A 142 -10.24 4.10 -9.59
CA ARG A 142 -10.14 3.04 -10.61
C ARG A 142 -8.71 2.60 -10.86
N TYR A 143 -7.73 3.49 -10.73
CA TYR A 143 -6.32 3.13 -10.84
C TYR A 143 -5.80 2.50 -9.55
N VAL A 144 -6.18 3.02 -8.38
CA VAL A 144 -5.84 2.42 -7.08
C VAL A 144 -6.35 0.98 -7.00
N LEU A 145 -7.58 0.72 -7.44
CA LEU A 145 -8.15 -0.63 -7.56
C LEU A 145 -7.37 -1.50 -8.56
N ALA A 146 -7.06 -0.95 -9.75
CA ALA A 146 -6.27 -1.66 -10.75
C ALA A 146 -4.84 -1.99 -10.28
N PHE A 147 -4.28 -1.22 -9.34
CA PHE A 147 -2.94 -1.44 -8.79
C PHE A 147 -2.83 -2.65 -7.86
N ILE A 148 -3.95 -3.28 -7.47
CA ILE A 148 -3.92 -4.58 -6.78
C ILE A 148 -3.12 -5.58 -7.62
N ALA A 149 -3.43 -5.70 -8.92
CA ALA A 149 -2.81 -6.68 -9.80
C ALA A 149 -1.27 -6.57 -9.89
N PRO A 150 -0.67 -5.42 -10.25
CA PRO A 150 0.80 -5.30 -10.30
C PRO A 150 1.45 -5.39 -8.92
N THR A 151 0.78 -4.96 -7.84
CA THR A 151 1.32 -5.10 -6.47
C THR A 151 1.39 -6.58 -6.05
N VAL A 152 0.36 -7.34 -6.39
CA VAL A 152 0.30 -8.79 -6.16
C VAL A 152 1.33 -9.52 -7.01
N GLU A 153 1.43 -9.19 -8.30
CA GLU A 153 2.39 -9.82 -9.23
C GLU A 153 3.84 -9.65 -8.77
N VAL A 154 4.24 -8.43 -8.38
CA VAL A 154 5.61 -8.18 -7.93
C VAL A 154 5.87 -8.89 -6.59
N GLY A 155 4.93 -8.85 -5.65
CA GLY A 155 5.07 -9.57 -4.37
C GLY A 155 5.18 -11.09 -4.57
N HIS A 156 4.36 -11.67 -5.45
CA HIS A 156 4.41 -13.10 -5.79
C HIS A 156 5.74 -13.55 -6.38
N ARG A 157 6.41 -12.67 -7.13
CA ARG A 157 7.73 -12.92 -7.70
C ARG A 157 8.78 -13.02 -6.60
N LEU A 158 8.83 -12.03 -5.71
CA LEU A 158 9.80 -11.99 -4.61
C LEU A 158 9.58 -13.11 -3.59
N LEU A 159 8.32 -13.46 -3.29
CA LEU A 159 8.01 -14.61 -2.44
C LEU A 159 8.59 -15.93 -2.98
N ALA A 160 8.73 -16.08 -4.30
CA ALA A 160 9.32 -17.28 -4.91
C ALA A 160 10.83 -17.42 -4.69
N GLU A 161 11.49 -16.40 -4.14
CA GLU A 161 12.90 -16.48 -3.77
C GLU A 161 13.11 -17.19 -2.42
N GLY A 162 12.07 -17.24 -1.58
CA GLY A 162 12.14 -17.81 -0.23
C GLY A 162 11.19 -18.97 0.05
N PHE A 163 10.18 -19.19 -0.81
CA PHE A 163 9.17 -20.23 -0.65
C PHE A 163 9.04 -21.08 -1.92
N GLU A 164 8.59 -22.32 -1.74
CA GLU A 164 8.33 -23.26 -2.85
C GLU A 164 7.08 -24.13 -2.61
N GLY A 165 6.62 -24.80 -3.67
CA GLY A 165 5.51 -25.75 -3.61
C GLY A 165 4.22 -25.19 -3.02
N ALA A 166 3.50 -26.01 -2.25
CA ALA A 166 2.22 -25.63 -1.63
C ALA A 166 2.35 -24.45 -0.65
N GLU A 167 3.54 -24.25 -0.09
CA GLU A 167 3.78 -23.15 0.83
C GLU A 167 3.88 -21.81 0.11
N LEU A 168 4.56 -21.79 -1.05
CA LEU A 168 4.58 -20.62 -1.94
C LEU A 168 3.17 -20.23 -2.37
N ASP A 169 2.33 -21.20 -2.72
CA ASP A 169 0.94 -20.94 -3.08
C ASP A 169 0.16 -20.31 -1.91
N ALA A 170 0.32 -20.86 -0.70
CA ALA A 170 -0.35 -20.36 0.50
C ALA A 170 0.08 -18.92 0.86
N VAL A 171 1.37 -18.59 0.82
CA VAL A 171 1.86 -17.23 1.14
C VAL A 171 1.49 -16.23 0.06
N ARG A 172 1.45 -16.63 -1.21
CA ARG A 172 0.95 -15.81 -2.33
C ARG A 172 -0.52 -15.48 -2.17
N ASP A 173 -1.31 -16.46 -1.76
CA ASP A 173 -2.72 -16.28 -1.45
C ASP A 173 -2.92 -15.31 -0.27
N ALA A 174 -2.16 -15.49 0.82
CA ALA A 174 -2.18 -14.58 1.97
C ALA A 174 -1.79 -13.14 1.58
N TRP A 175 -0.75 -12.97 0.75
CA TRP A 175 -0.34 -11.67 0.21
C TRP A 175 -1.43 -11.03 -0.63
N THR A 176 -2.06 -11.79 -1.53
CA THR A 176 -3.16 -11.31 -2.39
C THR A 176 -4.31 -10.78 -1.56
N ARG A 177 -4.74 -11.54 -0.54
CA ARG A 177 -5.80 -11.13 0.38
C ARG A 177 -5.42 -9.91 1.20
N ALA A 178 -4.20 -9.86 1.71
CA ALA A 178 -3.69 -8.73 2.48
C ALA A 178 -3.71 -7.41 1.67
N VAL A 179 -3.21 -7.44 0.43
CA VAL A 179 -3.25 -6.28 -0.49
C VAL A 179 -4.70 -5.90 -0.81
N THR A 180 -5.57 -6.87 -1.05
CA THR A 180 -6.99 -6.64 -1.35
C THR A 180 -7.71 -5.97 -0.18
N VAL A 181 -7.49 -6.42 1.06
CA VAL A 181 -8.05 -5.81 2.28
C VAL A 181 -7.57 -4.36 2.42
N ALA A 182 -6.26 -4.11 2.29
CA ALA A 182 -5.71 -2.76 2.40
C ALA A 182 -6.33 -1.81 1.37
N VAL A 183 -6.35 -2.20 0.09
CA VAL A 183 -6.93 -1.36 -0.98
C VAL A 183 -8.44 -1.17 -0.82
N THR A 184 -9.15 -2.16 -0.28
CA THR A 184 -10.59 -2.02 0.05
C THR A 184 -10.81 -0.96 1.13
N VAL A 185 -9.98 -0.94 2.17
CA VAL A 185 -10.00 0.13 3.17
C VAL A 185 -9.67 1.49 2.55
N TRP A 186 -8.69 1.56 1.65
CA TRP A 186 -8.34 2.81 0.97
C TRP A 186 -9.49 3.35 0.13
N ALA A 187 -10.23 2.47 -0.55
CA ALA A 187 -11.39 2.83 -1.35
C ALA A 187 -12.47 3.54 -0.50
N TYR A 188 -12.57 3.24 0.78
CA TYR A 188 -13.52 3.91 1.68
C TYR A 188 -13.21 5.40 1.91
N ALA A 189 -11.95 5.83 1.73
CA ALA A 189 -11.60 7.25 1.77
C ALA A 189 -12.31 8.04 0.65
N TYR A 190 -12.62 7.40 -0.48
CA TYR A 190 -13.24 8.01 -1.66
C TYR A 190 -14.77 8.13 -1.57
N ARG A 191 -15.40 7.62 -0.51
CA ARG A 191 -16.89 7.49 -0.42
C ARG A 191 -17.65 8.79 -0.63
N ASP A 192 -17.07 9.92 -0.19
CA ASP A 192 -17.69 11.25 -0.24
C ASP A 192 -17.19 12.07 -1.45
N HIS A 193 -16.38 11.45 -2.33
CA HIS A 193 -15.70 12.07 -3.47
C HIS A 193 -15.88 11.25 -4.77
N PRO A 194 -17.13 11.05 -5.24
CA PRO A 194 -17.40 10.24 -6.43
C PRO A 194 -16.73 10.78 -7.70
N GLU A 195 -16.38 12.07 -7.74
CA GLU A 195 -15.63 12.68 -8.83
C GLU A 195 -14.17 12.19 -8.93
N GLN A 196 -13.64 11.60 -7.86
CA GLN A 196 -12.28 11.03 -7.79
C GLN A 196 -12.25 9.53 -8.08
N PHE A 197 -13.32 8.97 -8.68
CA PHE A 197 -13.36 7.59 -9.13
C PHE A 197 -12.44 7.32 -10.34
#